data_AF-A0A7S3HB70-F1
#
_entry.id   AF-A0A7S3HB70-F1
#
_cell.length_a   1.000
_cell.length_b   1.000
_cell.length_c   1.000
_cell.angle_alpha   90.00
_cell.angle_beta   90.00
_cell.angle_gamma   90.00
#
_symmetry.space_group_name_H-M   'P 1'
#
loop_
_entity.id
_entity.type
_entity.pdbx_description
1 polymer ?
#
loop_
_entity_poly.entity_id
_entity_poly.type
_entity_poly.pdbx_seq_one_letter_code
_entity_poly.pdbx_strand_id
1 'polypeptide(L)'
;NSGVSKEKLYSTPEDIFAVYEGLQPISERFMIAAAFGNVHGVYKPGNVKLRPELLTSFQAYLGPKVGYEKPFFFVFHGGSGSEKEHIHTALDAGVVKMNVDTDTQW
;
A
#
# COMPACT_ATOMS: atom_id res chain seq x y z
N ASN A 1 5.78 -14.49 -13.39
CA ASN A 1 5.39 -13.25 -14.08
C ASN A 1 6.60 -12.53 -14.65
N SER A 2 7.03 -12.89 -15.87
CA SER A 2 8.15 -12.26 -16.59
C SER A 2 7.71 -11.32 -17.72
N GLY A 3 6.40 -11.14 -17.93
CA GLY A 3 5.84 -10.34 -19.04
C GLY A 3 4.91 -9.18 -18.61
N VAL A 4 4.85 -8.86 -17.32
CA VAL A 4 4.06 -7.72 -16.83
C VAL A 4 4.96 -6.49 -16.82
N SER A 5 4.53 -5.39 -17.46
CA SER A 5 5.33 -4.15 -17.45
C SER A 5 5.47 -3.64 -16.01
N LYS A 6 6.66 -3.12 -15.69
CA LYS A 6 7.03 -2.75 -14.31
C LYS A 6 6.10 -1.71 -13.71
N GLU A 7 5.45 -0.91 -14.55
CA GLU A 7 4.49 0.12 -14.16
C GLU A 7 3.22 -0.49 -13.54
N LYS A 8 2.82 -1.70 -13.95
CA LYS A 8 1.63 -2.40 -13.39
C LYS A 8 1.87 -3.02 -12.01
N LEU A 9 3.08 -2.89 -11.46
CA LEU A 9 3.44 -3.43 -10.14
C LEU A 9 3.16 -2.43 -9.00
N TYR A 10 2.74 -1.21 -9.34
CA TYR A 10 2.40 -0.16 -8.39
C TYR A 10 0.99 0.33 -8.70
N SER A 11 0.21 0.60 -7.65
CA SER A 11 -1.05 1.31 -7.77
C SER A 11 -0.82 2.77 -8.13
N THR A 12 -1.79 3.36 -8.80
CA THR A 12 -1.86 4.80 -9.08
C THR A 12 -2.81 5.51 -8.12
N PRO A 13 -2.69 6.84 -7.93
CA PRO A 13 -3.69 7.61 -7.17
C PRO A 13 -5.12 7.40 -7.71
N GLU A 14 -5.28 7.29 -9.03
CA GLU A 14 -6.56 7.03 -9.70
C GLU A 14 -7.12 5.66 -9.34
N ASP A 15 -6.31 4.61 -9.28
CA ASP A 15 -6.75 3.27 -8.86
C ASP A 15 -7.31 3.30 -7.42
N ILE A 16 -6.58 3.96 -6.51
CA ILE A 16 -6.97 4.05 -5.10
C ILE A 16 -8.21 4.92 -4.91
N PHE A 17 -8.33 6.00 -5.69
CA PHE A 17 -9.52 6.84 -5.70
C PHE A 17 -10.76 6.10 -6.23
N ALA A 18 -10.63 5.30 -7.28
CA ALA A 18 -11.73 4.49 -7.81
C ALA A 18 -12.27 3.49 -6.78
N VAL A 19 -11.40 2.93 -5.93
CA VAL A 19 -11.81 2.08 -4.79
C VAL A 19 -12.65 2.88 -3.79
N TYR A 20 -12.23 4.10 -3.44
CA TYR A 20 -13.00 4.97 -2.57
C TYR A 20 -14.38 5.31 -3.15
N GLU A 21 -14.43 5.76 -4.41
CA GLU A 21 -15.71 6.09 -5.07
C GLU A 21 -16.67 4.90 -5.12
N GLY A 22 -16.15 3.69 -5.33
CA GLY A 22 -16.96 2.48 -5.40
C GLY A 22 -17.46 1.98 -4.04
N LEU A 23 -16.66 2.12 -2.97
CA LEU A 23 -16.97 1.53 -1.66
C LEU A 23 -17.61 2.52 -0.67
N GLN A 24 -17.26 3.80 -0.75
CA GLN A 24 -17.72 4.80 0.21
C GLN A 24 -19.25 4.94 0.30
N PRO A 25 -20.02 4.88 -0.82
CA PRO A 25 -21.49 4.92 -0.73
C PRO A 25 -22.11 3.70 -0.04
N ILE A 26 -21.36 2.61 0.10
CA ILE A 26 -21.82 1.37 0.74
C ILE A 26 -21.49 1.41 2.24
N SER A 27 -20.24 1.77 2.58
CA SER A 27 -19.75 1.80 3.96
C SER A 27 -18.40 2.53 4.03
N GLU A 28 -18.16 3.25 5.12
CA GLU A 28 -16.85 3.83 5.44
C GLU A 28 -15.85 2.79 6.01
N ARG A 29 -16.31 1.57 6.28
CA ARG A 29 -15.54 0.52 6.96
C ARG A 29 -14.82 -0.39 5.98
N PHE A 30 -13.81 0.14 5.30
CA PHE A 30 -12.92 -0.65 4.46
C PHE A 30 -11.46 -0.22 4.65
N MET A 31 -10.56 -1.13 4.29
CA MET A 31 -9.11 -0.88 4.23
C MET A 31 -8.61 -1.26 2.84
N ILE A 32 -7.55 -0.61 2.38
CA ILE A 32 -7.01 -0.81 1.04
C ILE A 32 -5.60 -1.40 1.13
N ALA A 33 -5.40 -2.57 0.50
CA ALA A 33 -4.07 -3.12 0.24
C ALA A 33 -3.54 -2.57 -1.09
N ALA A 34 -2.97 -1.36 -1.05
CA ALA A 34 -2.38 -0.73 -2.23
C ALA A 34 -1.08 -1.46 -2.63
N ALA A 35 -0.79 -1.55 -3.92
CA ALA A 35 0.48 -2.07 -4.41
C ALA A 35 1.52 -0.93 -4.40
N PHE A 36 2.51 -1.01 -3.52
CA PHE A 36 3.62 -0.05 -3.46
C PHE A 36 4.97 -0.76 -3.54
N GLY A 37 5.01 -1.83 -4.33
CA GLY A 37 6.19 -2.68 -4.50
C GLY A 37 6.36 -3.73 -3.39
N ASN A 38 5.32 -3.97 -2.62
CA ASN A 38 5.27 -4.98 -1.57
C ASN A 38 5.01 -6.37 -2.15
N VAL A 39 5.65 -7.38 -1.58
CA VAL A 39 5.70 -8.74 -2.11
C VAL A 39 5.58 -9.78 -1.00
N HIS A 40 4.88 -10.89 -1.23
CA HIS A 40 4.73 -11.96 -0.23
C HIS A 40 5.85 -13.01 -0.34
N GLY A 41 6.60 -13.24 0.73
CA GLY A 41 7.65 -14.26 0.79
C GLY A 41 8.98 -13.82 0.17
N VAL A 42 9.90 -14.78 -0.01
CA VAL A 42 11.28 -14.51 -0.44
C VAL A 42 11.34 -14.36 -1.97
N TYR A 43 11.34 -13.12 -2.46
CA TYR A 43 11.54 -12.85 -3.89
C TYR A 43 13.02 -12.82 -4.27
N LYS A 44 13.31 -13.20 -5.52
CA LYS A 44 14.64 -12.98 -6.11
C LYS A 44 14.96 -11.47 -6.07
N PRO A 45 16.13 -11.07 -5.54
CA PRO A 45 16.54 -9.67 -5.48
C PRO A 45 16.44 -9.00 -6.86
N GLY A 46 15.80 -7.82 -6.92
CA GLY A 46 15.96 -6.88 -8.05
C GLY A 46 14.74 -6.58 -8.94
N ASN A 47 13.60 -7.28 -8.81
CA ASN A 47 12.47 -7.04 -9.71
C ASN A 47 11.48 -5.95 -9.25
N VAL A 48 11.28 -5.82 -7.94
CA VAL A 48 10.33 -4.86 -7.35
C VAL A 48 10.97 -4.28 -6.09
N LYS A 49 10.87 -2.97 -5.91
CA LYS A 49 11.38 -2.28 -4.72
C LYS A 49 10.21 -1.68 -3.97
N LEU A 50 10.23 -1.78 -2.65
CA LEU A 50 9.28 -1.08 -1.80
C LEU A 50 9.39 0.44 -2.04
N ARG A 51 8.23 1.08 -2.18
CA ARG A 51 8.06 2.51 -2.43
C ARG A 51 6.98 3.09 -1.52
N PRO A 52 7.18 3.06 -0.18
CA PRO A 52 6.17 3.49 0.78
C PRO A 52 5.76 4.96 0.60
N GLU A 53 6.58 5.80 -0.04
CA GLU A 53 6.27 7.19 -0.36
C GLU A 53 5.04 7.35 -1.28
N LEU A 54 4.68 6.31 -2.04
CA LEU A 54 3.47 6.29 -2.87
C LEU A 54 2.20 6.37 -2.02
N LEU A 55 2.20 5.80 -0.82
CA LEU A 55 1.03 5.85 0.06
C LEU A 55 0.69 7.30 0.45
N THR A 56 1.70 8.13 0.69
CA THR A 56 1.52 9.56 0.97
C THR A 56 0.91 10.30 -0.22
N SER A 57 1.32 9.97 -1.45
CA SER A 57 0.73 10.60 -2.64
C SER A 57 -0.74 10.22 -2.83
N PHE A 58 -1.12 8.99 -2.45
CA PHE A 58 -2.52 8.56 -2.45
C PHE A 58 -3.35 9.34 -1.43
N GLN A 59 -2.85 9.50 -0.18
CA GLN A 59 -3.51 10.34 0.83
C GLN A 59 -3.71 11.78 0.32
N ALA A 60 -2.66 12.38 -0.22
CA ALA A 60 -2.69 13.75 -0.75
C ALA A 60 -3.64 13.92 -1.92
N TYR A 61 -3.93 12.86 -2.68
CA TYR A 61 -4.87 12.93 -3.79
C TYR A 61 -6.32 13.06 -3.32
N LEU A 62 -6.73 12.28 -2.32
CA LEU A 62 -8.11 12.31 -1.80
C LEU A 62 -8.30 13.38 -0.72
N GLY A 63 -7.29 13.63 0.11
CA GLY A 63 -7.42 14.44 1.33
C GLY A 63 -8.08 15.81 1.12
N PRO A 64 -7.64 16.64 0.15
CA PRO A 64 -8.27 17.92 -0.14
C PRO A 64 -9.73 17.82 -0.60
N LYS A 65 -10.16 16.69 -1.16
CA LYS A 65 -11.53 16.47 -1.65
C LYS A 65 -12.50 16.15 -0.51
N VAL A 66 -12.00 15.59 0.59
CA VAL A 66 -12.82 15.10 1.71
C VAL A 66 -12.56 15.82 3.03
N GLY A 67 -11.57 16.71 3.08
CA GLY A 67 -11.24 17.50 4.28
C GLY A 67 -10.47 16.74 5.36
N TYR A 68 -9.87 15.60 5.02
CA TYR A 68 -9.06 14.80 5.94
C TYR A 68 -7.62 14.68 5.41
N GLU A 69 -6.62 14.77 6.28
CA GLU A 69 -5.21 14.68 5.85
C GLU A 69 -4.84 13.26 5.36
N LYS A 70 -5.36 12.23 6.03
CA LYS A 70 -5.10 10.81 5.72
C LYS A 70 -6.41 10.01 5.65
N PRO A 71 -7.21 10.18 4.58
CA PRO A 71 -8.52 9.54 4.46
C PRO A 71 -8.48 8.02 4.27
N PHE A 72 -7.35 7.45 3.84
CA PHE A 72 -7.22 6.02 3.60
C PHE A 72 -6.65 5.27 4.79
N PHE A 73 -7.22 4.09 5.07
CA PHE A 73 -6.65 3.09 5.98
C PHE A 73 -5.94 2.01 5.15
N PHE A 74 -4.60 2.02 5.14
CA PHE A 74 -3.82 1.10 4.32
C PHE A 74 -3.47 -0.20 5.03
N VAL A 75 -3.34 -1.26 4.24
CA VAL A 75 -2.82 -2.57 4.65
C VAL A 75 -1.48 -2.83 3.97
N PHE A 76 -0.43 -2.99 4.77
CA PHE A 76 0.89 -3.40 4.28
C PHE A 76 0.97 -4.93 4.22
N HIS A 77 0.75 -5.47 3.03
CA HIS A 77 0.97 -6.89 2.72
C HIS A 77 2.45 -7.22 2.54
N GLY A 78 2.91 -8.37 3.01
CA GLY A 78 4.31 -8.79 2.82
C GLY A 78 5.31 -8.03 3.70
N GLY A 79 4.99 -7.82 4.98
CA GLY A 79 5.84 -7.08 5.92
C GLY A 79 7.12 -7.82 6.33
N SER A 80 7.16 -9.15 6.20
CA SER A 80 8.33 -9.95 6.57
C SER A 80 9.60 -9.54 5.80
N GLY A 81 10.72 -9.41 6.49
CA GLY A 81 12.00 -8.98 5.90
C GLY A 81 12.05 -7.52 5.41
N SER A 82 11.05 -6.68 5.73
CA SER A 82 11.08 -5.27 5.37
C SER A 82 12.03 -4.47 6.27
N GLU A 83 12.77 -3.55 5.68
CA GLU A 83 13.61 -2.59 6.43
C GLU A 83 12.75 -1.73 7.37
N LYS A 84 13.28 -1.46 8.57
CA LYS A 84 12.59 -0.68 9.61
C LYS A 84 12.16 0.71 9.12
N GLU A 85 13.00 1.35 8.32
CA GLU A 85 12.69 2.66 7.72
C GLU A 85 11.47 2.61 6.80
N HIS A 86 11.35 1.58 5.96
CA HIS A 86 10.18 1.42 5.09
C HIS A 86 8.90 1.21 5.89
N ILE A 87 8.97 0.44 6.99
CA ILE A 87 7.84 0.25 7.90
C ILE A 87 7.42 1.59 8.51
N HIS A 88 8.37 2.40 9.01
CA HIS A 88 8.07 3.72 9.56
C HIS A 88 7.43 4.66 8.52
N THR A 89 8.00 4.76 7.32
CA THR A 89 7.43 5.57 6.24
C THR A 89 6.00 5.14 5.89
N ALA A 90 5.73 3.83 5.87
CA ALA A 90 4.40 3.32 5.60
C ALA A 90 3.40 3.62 6.73
N LEU A 91 3.83 3.52 7.99
CA LEU A 91 3.02 3.91 9.16
C LEU A 91 2.67 5.40 9.12
N ASP A 92 3.65 6.27 8.82
CA ASP A 92 3.45 7.70 8.68
C ASP A 92 2.47 8.03 7.55
N ALA A 93 2.39 7.18 6.51
CA ALA A 93 1.45 7.34 5.40
C ALA A 93 0.03 6.76 5.66
N GLY A 94 -0.24 6.21 6.84
CA GLY A 94 -1.57 5.72 7.22
C GLY A 94 -1.77 4.20 7.05
N VAL A 95 -0.70 3.41 7.05
CA VAL A 95 -0.83 1.96 7.27
C VAL A 95 -1.30 1.69 8.70
N VAL A 96 -2.39 0.94 8.81
CA VAL A 96 -2.98 0.54 10.11
C VAL A 96 -2.94 -0.95 10.37
N LYS A 97 -2.58 -1.74 9.35
CA LYS A 97 -2.45 -3.19 9.43
C LYS A 97 -1.28 -3.66 8.60
N MET A 98 -0.40 -4.46 9.19
CA MET A 98 0.70 -5.12 8.48
C MET A 98 0.55 -6.63 8.58
N ASN A 99 0.72 -7.34 7.47
CA ASN A 99 0.76 -8.79 7.43
C ASN A 99 2.20 -9.28 7.62
N VAL A 100 2.40 -10.17 8.59
CA VAL A 100 3.66 -10.89 8.85
C VAL A 100 3.32 -12.38 8.83
N ASP A 101 4.12 -13.16 8.11
CA ASP A 101 3.91 -14.61 7.99
C ASP A 101 5.25 -15.35 7.97
N THR A 102 6.09 -15.12 6.96
CA THR A 102 7.39 -15.79 6.81
C THR A 102 8.30 -15.64 8.03
N ASP A 103 8.38 -14.44 8.61
CA ASP A 103 9.20 -14.20 9.81
C ASP A 103 8.64 -14.89 11.07
N THR A 104 7.34 -15.17 11.11
CA THR A 104 6.70 -15.88 12.23
C THR A 104 6.69 -17.40 12.05
N GLN A 105 6.93 -17.87 10.82
CA GLN A 105 7.04 -19.30 10.51
C GLN A 105 8.44 -19.86 10.83
N TRP A 106 9.47 -19.02 10.77
CA TRP A 106 10.87 -19.37 11.07
C TRP A 106 11.14 -19.43 12.57
#